data_AF-A0A5D0TBH1-F1
#
_entry.id   AF-A0A5D0TBH1-F1
#
_cell.length_a   1.000
_cell.length_b   1.000
_cell.length_c   1.000
_cell.angle_alpha   90.00
_cell.angle_beta   90.00
_cell.angle_gamma   90.00
#
_symmetry.space_group_name_H-M   'P 1'
#
loop_
_entity.id
_entity.type
_entity.pdbx_description
1 polymer ?
#
loop_
_entity_poly.entity_id
_entity_poly.type
_entity_poly.pdbx_seq_one_letter_code
_entity_poly.pdbx_strand_id
1 'polypeptide(L)'
;MSDKEYESYKRIHDYEYPSDVERGKIKKEKENHIKHRRKSNKLMDDALRNITKLSDYDDFIAEEIEEENEKAKKEKGNATAHKKRYKKLEKYEDF
;
A
#
# COMPACT_ATOMS: atom_id res chain seq x y z
N MET A 1 19.19 10.23 -3.01
CA MET A 1 18.83 11.41 -2.20
C MET A 1 20.08 12.27 -2.24
N SER A 2 19.97 13.58 -2.26
CA SER A 2 21.11 14.46 -2.01
C SER A 2 21.24 14.72 -0.50
N ASP A 3 22.40 15.18 -0.04
CA ASP A 3 22.63 15.43 1.39
C ASP A 3 21.64 16.47 1.95
N LYS A 4 21.30 17.49 1.16
CA LYS A 4 20.26 18.47 1.50
C LYS A 4 18.87 17.84 1.66
N GLU A 5 18.54 16.86 0.81
CA GLU A 5 17.28 16.12 0.93
C GLU A 5 17.27 15.23 2.18
N TYR A 6 18.41 14.65 2.57
CA TYR A 6 18.55 13.84 3.78
C TYR A 6 18.43 14.68 5.05
N GLU A 7 19.11 15.83 5.12
CA GLU A 7 18.98 16.79 6.22
C GLU A 7 17.54 17.28 6.39
N SER A 8 16.86 17.60 5.28
CA SER A 8 15.45 17.97 5.33
C SER A 8 14.55 16.83 5.77
N TYR A 9 14.87 15.58 5.41
CA TYR A 9 14.14 14.40 5.85
C TYR A 9 14.30 14.19 7.36
N LYS A 10 15.53 14.21 7.88
CA LYS A 10 15.81 14.06 9.32
C LYS A 10 15.16 15.13 10.19
N ARG A 11 15.10 16.38 9.70
CA ARG A 11 14.39 17.46 10.39
C ARG A 11 12.90 17.17 10.62
N ILE A 12 12.26 16.42 9.73
CA ILE A 12 10.82 16.07 9.82
C ILE A 12 10.65 14.70 10.50
N HIS A 13 11.67 13.85 10.43
CA HIS A 13 11.64 12.46 10.83
C HIS A 13 12.83 12.16 11.73
N ASP A 14 12.63 12.35 13.03
CA ASP A 14 13.62 12.14 14.08
C ASP A 14 13.65 10.66 14.53
N TYR A 15 13.90 9.77 13.57
CA TYR A 15 14.08 8.35 13.85
C TYR A 15 15.56 8.05 14.01
N GLU A 16 15.89 7.21 14.99
CA GLU A 16 17.25 6.70 15.19
C GLU A 16 17.72 5.87 14.00
N TYR A 17 16.81 5.02 13.46
CA TYR A 17 17.05 4.17 12.29
C TYR A 17 15.96 4.39 11.22
N PRO A 18 16.07 5.45 10.40
CA PRO A 18 15.10 5.75 9.34
C PRO A 18 14.89 4.62 8.32
N SER A 19 15.93 3.86 7.96
CA SER A 19 15.79 2.74 7.02
C SER A 19 14.90 1.63 7.58
N ASP A 20 15.02 1.28 8.86
CA ASP A 20 14.17 0.28 9.52
C ASP A 20 12.71 0.73 9.58
N VAL A 21 12.47 2.02 9.83
CA VAL A 21 11.12 2.59 9.79
C VAL A 21 10.52 2.46 8.39
N GLU A 22 11.27 2.81 7.34
CA GLU A 22 10.79 2.65 5.96
C GLU A 22 10.59 1.17 5.60
N ARG A 23 11.45 0.26 6.08
CA ARG A 23 11.29 -1.20 5.91
C ARG A 23 10.02 -1.71 6.55
N GLY A 24 9.72 -1.28 7.78
CA GLY A 24 8.47 -1.58 8.48
C GLY A 24 7.24 -1.10 7.70
N LYS A 25 7.28 0.13 7.18
CA LYS A 25 6.22 0.67 6.31
C LYS A 25 6.05 -0.16 5.04
N ILE A 26 7.14 -0.54 4.35
CA ILE A 26 7.06 -1.41 3.15
C ILE A 26 6.33 -2.73 3.48
N LYS A 27 6.65 -3.35 4.61
CA LYS A 27 6.00 -4.60 5.03
C LYS A 27 4.51 -4.38 5.25
N LYS A 28 4.13 -3.36 6.02
CA LYS A 28 2.74 -3.00 6.31
C LYS A 28 1.92 -2.75 5.04
N GLU A 29 2.42 -1.92 4.12
CA GLU A 29 1.68 -1.59 2.90
C GLU A 29 1.55 -2.81 1.96
N LYS A 30 2.54 -3.72 1.94
CA LYS A 30 2.42 -4.99 1.21
C LYS A 30 1.35 -5.91 1.80
N GLU A 31 1.29 -6.01 3.12
CA GLU A 31 0.27 -6.80 3.82
C GLU A 31 -1.13 -6.24 3.55
N ASN A 32 -1.28 -4.91 3.63
CA ASN A 32 -2.53 -4.22 3.27
C ASN A 32 -2.92 -4.45 1.81
N HIS A 33 -1.97 -4.34 0.88
CA HIS A 33 -2.22 -4.64 -0.54
C HIS A 33 -2.79 -6.04 -0.74
N ILE A 34 -2.20 -7.05 -0.10
CA ILE A 34 -2.67 -8.44 -0.16
C ILE A 34 -4.07 -8.56 0.45
N LYS A 35 -4.32 -7.91 1.59
CA LYS A 35 -5.63 -7.90 2.26
C LYS A 35 -6.72 -7.37 1.35
N HIS A 36 -6.53 -6.19 0.75
CA HIS A 36 -7.49 -5.56 -0.15
C HIS A 36 -7.73 -6.39 -1.42
N ARG A 37 -6.66 -6.97 -2.00
CA ARG A 37 -6.79 -7.90 -3.13
C ARG A 37 -7.61 -9.14 -2.79
N ARG A 38 -7.40 -9.74 -1.62
CA ARG A 38 -8.19 -10.89 -1.16
C ARG A 38 -9.66 -10.53 -0.96
N LYS A 39 -9.94 -9.35 -0.38
CA LYS A 39 -11.31 -8.88 -0.18
C LYS A 39 -12.02 -8.63 -1.52
N SER A 40 -11.37 -7.91 -2.44
CA SER A 40 -11.92 -7.67 -3.79
C SER A 40 -12.18 -8.96 -4.56
N ASN A 41 -11.25 -9.92 -4.53
CA ASN A 41 -11.46 -11.23 -5.16
C ASN A 41 -12.64 -11.99 -4.56
N LYS A 42 -12.79 -11.97 -3.24
CA LYS A 42 -13.92 -12.63 -2.56
C LYS A 42 -15.25 -12.01 -2.98
N LEU A 43 -15.33 -10.67 -3.01
CA LEU A 43 -16.53 -9.96 -3.46
C LEU A 43 -16.87 -10.31 -4.91
N MET A 44 -15.88 -10.39 -5.79
CA MET A 44 -16.05 -10.80 -7.18
C MET A 44 -16.56 -12.25 -7.28
N ASP A 45 -15.96 -13.18 -6.54
CA ASP A 45 -16.39 -14.58 -6.52
C ASP A 45 -17.84 -14.71 -6.02
N ASP A 46 -18.21 -13.95 -4.99
CA ASP A 46 -19.56 -13.92 -4.43
C ASP A 46 -20.57 -13.30 -5.43
N ALA A 47 -20.17 -12.27 -6.17
CA ALA A 47 -20.97 -11.66 -7.24
C ALA A 47 -21.24 -12.66 -8.37
N LEU A 48 -20.20 -13.32 -8.88
CA LEU A 48 -20.30 -14.30 -9.96
C LEU A 48 -21.20 -15.48 -9.59
N ARG A 49 -21.17 -15.92 -8.33
CA ARG A 49 -22.03 -17.02 -7.84
C ARG A 49 -23.51 -16.64 -7.79
N ASN A 50 -23.83 -15.36 -7.65
CA ASN A 50 -25.19 -14.88 -7.46
C ASN A 50 -25.74 -14.09 -8.66
N ILE A 51 -25.03 -14.11 -9.79
CA ILE A 51 -25.30 -13.31 -10.99
C ILE A 51 -26.72 -13.45 -11.57
N THR A 52 -27.45 -14.51 -11.24
CA THR A 52 -28.83 -14.75 -11.70
C THR A 52 -29.92 -14.22 -10.75
N LYS A 53 -29.55 -13.63 -9.60
CA LYS A 53 -30.48 -13.27 -8.52
C LYS A 53 -30.51 -11.77 -8.18
N LEU A 54 -29.81 -10.92 -8.93
CA LEU A 54 -29.42 -9.59 -8.47
C LEU A 54 -29.93 -8.51 -9.42
N SER A 55 -30.79 -7.60 -8.93
CA SER A 55 -31.24 -6.43 -9.72
C SER A 55 -30.93 -5.07 -9.08
N ASP A 56 -30.52 -5.02 -7.81
CA ASP A 56 -30.10 -3.76 -7.12
C ASP A 56 -28.83 -3.91 -6.26
N TYR A 57 -28.40 -5.13 -5.95
CA TYR A 57 -27.21 -5.41 -5.12
C TYR A 57 -25.91 -5.50 -5.94
N ASP A 58 -26.02 -5.50 -7.27
CA ASP A 58 -24.87 -5.53 -8.20
C ASP A 58 -24.09 -4.22 -8.20
N ASP A 59 -24.77 -3.06 -8.20
CA ASP A 59 -24.10 -1.76 -8.22
C ASP A 59 -23.30 -1.52 -6.92
N PHE A 60 -23.88 -1.87 -5.76
CA PHE A 60 -23.19 -1.77 -4.48
C PHE A 60 -21.95 -2.69 -4.41
N ILE A 61 -22.07 -3.94 -4.89
CA ILE A 61 -20.93 -4.85 -4.94
C ILE A 61 -19.86 -4.34 -5.91
N ALA A 62 -20.25 -3.81 -7.07
CA ALA A 62 -19.33 -3.28 -8.05
C ALA A 62 -18.52 -2.11 -7.47
N GLU A 63 -19.19 -1.17 -6.79
CA GLU A 63 -18.55 -0.07 -6.07
C GLU A 63 -17.58 -0.58 -4.99
N GLU A 64 -17.97 -1.57 -4.18
CA GLU A 64 -17.10 -2.11 -3.14
C GLU A 64 -15.88 -2.85 -3.73
N ILE A 65 -16.05 -3.57 -4.84
CA ILE A 65 -14.95 -4.20 -5.58
C ILE A 65 -13.97 -3.13 -6.09
N GLU A 66 -14.49 -2.06 -6.67
CA GLU A 66 -13.68 -0.95 -7.17
C GLU A 66 -12.91 -0.26 -6.03
N GLU A 67 -13.59 0.07 -4.93
CA GLU A 67 -12.99 0.71 -3.76
C GLU A 67 -11.83 -0.13 -3.18
N GLU A 68 -12.02 -1.44 -3.04
CA GLU A 68 -10.97 -2.36 -2.58
C GLU A 68 -9.79 -2.45 -3.57
N ASN A 69 -10.05 -2.37 -4.88
CA ASN A 69 -9.00 -2.33 -5.88
C ASN A 69 -8.22 -1.01 -5.86
N GLU A 70 -8.89 0.12 -5.64
CA GLU A 70 -8.23 1.42 -5.48
C GLU A 70 -7.35 1.45 -4.24
N LYS A 71 -7.87 0.97 -3.11
CA LYS A 71 -7.08 0.78 -1.87
C LYS A 71 -5.85 -0.08 -2.16
N ALA A 72 -6.01 -1.24 -2.78
CA ALA A 72 -4.89 -2.11 -3.14
C ALA A 72 -3.85 -1.41 -4.04
N LYS A 73 -4.28 -0.59 -5.00
CA LYS A 73 -3.41 0.19 -5.90
C LYS A 73 -2.63 1.24 -5.13
N LYS A 74 -3.29 1.96 -4.22
CA LYS A 74 -2.68 2.97 -3.35
C LYS A 74 -1.60 2.36 -2.44
N GLU A 75 -1.91 1.26 -1.77
CA GLU A 75 -0.97 0.52 -0.91
C GLU A 75 0.28 0.08 -1.69
N LYS A 76 0.11 -0.43 -2.91
CA LYS A 76 1.24 -0.80 -3.78
C LYS A 76 2.09 0.42 -4.19
N GLY A 77 1.43 1.55 -4.45
CA GLY A 77 2.10 2.83 -4.73
C GLY A 77 2.93 3.30 -3.54
N ASN A 78 2.35 3.29 -2.34
CA ASN A 78 3.02 3.64 -1.09
C ASN A 78 4.22 2.73 -0.84
N ALA A 79 4.06 1.41 -0.94
CA ALA A 79 5.15 0.45 -0.78
C ALA A 79 6.31 0.73 -1.75
N THR A 80 6.00 1.12 -2.99
CA THR A 80 7.01 1.51 -3.99
C THR A 80 7.73 2.80 -3.61
N ALA A 81 7.01 3.80 -3.10
CA ALA A 81 7.59 5.05 -2.62
C ALA A 81 8.50 4.81 -1.40
N HIS A 82 8.04 4.04 -0.42
CA HIS A 82 8.85 3.63 0.74
C HIS A 82 10.09 2.84 0.30
N LYS A 83 9.97 1.91 -0.66
CA LYS A 83 11.12 1.18 -1.21
C LYS A 83 12.15 2.12 -1.87
N LYS A 84 11.71 3.16 -2.56
CA LYS A 84 12.60 4.19 -3.13
C LYS A 84 13.30 5.00 -2.03
N ARG A 85 12.61 5.34 -0.93
CA ARG A 85 13.21 6.02 0.23
C ARG A 85 14.20 5.13 0.97
N TYR A 86 13.80 3.90 1.29
CA TYR A 86 14.66 2.89 1.91
C TYR A 86 16.00 2.74 1.18
N LYS A 87 15.97 2.49 -0.14
CA LYS A 87 17.19 2.39 -0.95
C LYS A 87 18.06 3.65 -0.96
N LYS A 88 17.45 4.81 -0.71
CA LYS A 88 18.17 6.08 -0.62
C LYS A 88 18.79 6.24 0.77
N LEU A 89 18.10 5.81 1.83
CA LEU A 89 18.54 5.90 3.22
C LEU A 89 19.63 4.87 3.57
N GLU A 90 19.57 3.65 3.00
CA GLU A 90 20.64 2.65 3.17
C GLU A 90 22.03 3.23 2.85
N LYS A 91 22.13 4.11 1.84
CA LYS A 91 23.40 4.76 1.46
C LYS A 91 23.98 5.72 2.50
N TYR A 92 23.15 6.19 3.44
CA TYR A 92 23.51 7.13 4.49
C TYR A 92 23.59 6.46 5.87
N GLU A 93 23.10 5.23 5.97
CA GLU A 93 23.15 4.39 7.16
C GLU A 93 24.20 3.27 7.04
N ASP A 94 24.98 3.26 5.95
CA ASP A 94 26.22 2.48 5.86
C ASP A 94 27.20 2.95 6.96
N PHE A 95 27.22 2.21 8.07
CA PHE A 95 28.24 2.18 9.11
C PHE A 95 28.59 0.72 9.43
#